data_AF-A0A976CV01-F1
#
_entry.id   AF-A0A976CV01-F1
#
_cell.length_a   1.000
_cell.length_b   1.000
_cell.length_c   1.000
_cell.angle_alpha   90.00
_cell.angle_beta   90.00
_cell.angle_gamma   90.00
#
_symmetry.space_group_name_H-M   'P 1'
#
loop_
_entity.id
_entity.type
_entity.pdbx_description
1 polymer ?
#
loop_
_entity_poly.entity_id
_entity_poly.type
_entity_poly.pdbx_seq_one_letter_code
_entity_poly.pdbx_strand_id
1 'polypeptide(L)'
;MPKSSNGTRWLRVLGRRRKNPNHPDSVMRLFVICCWTLLAPLMAVDLQLPTENDHLFRGEPEKFYMYVDRYFEGEHSRPWEGGSYGFVRTSVRVGDQILQTKFHEGIDIAPIKRDKAGNPLDLVSCVAEGKVVHVSNIAGRSNYGKYVVVEHAWENSPVLSLYAHLAEITCQVGQPIAKGGLIGRMGYTGAGINRTRAHLHLEIALMLSSRYPDWAAKMINYHGHYNGMNLAGLDVAGFLQANRANPQLTLSEFLASYPVYFKVTVPQKGQLDLVARYPWLLKSSKDSQAPSWEISFSDTGMPLAVTASHRMVSQPTVTMVKPSDVPHRFKTRGLLSGEGSRASLARDGIHLVTLLSGDFPSPAAPANSR
;
A
#
# COMPACT_ATOMS: atom_id res chain seq x y z
N MET A 1 -19.99 42.39 -50.89
CA MET A 1 -21.32 42.34 -51.54
C MET A 1 -21.18 41.61 -52.88
N PRO A 2 -22.15 40.80 -53.38
CA PRO A 2 -23.44 40.42 -52.79
C PRO A 2 -23.82 38.90 -52.88
N LYS A 3 -24.85 38.53 -52.09
CA LYS A 3 -26.05 37.70 -52.41
C LYS A 3 -25.84 36.28 -52.96
N SER A 4 -26.19 35.23 -52.21
CA SER A 4 -27.54 34.69 -51.90
C SER A 4 -28.24 33.93 -53.03
N SER A 5 -28.51 32.66 -52.72
CA SER A 5 -29.79 31.93 -52.88
C SER A 5 -30.21 31.35 -54.24
N ASN A 6 -30.84 30.17 -54.07
CA ASN A 6 -31.92 29.56 -54.86
C ASN A 6 -31.54 28.57 -55.97
N GLY A 7 -32.22 27.42 -55.97
CA GLY A 7 -32.16 26.47 -57.08
C GLY A 7 -32.83 25.13 -56.82
N THR A 8 -34.14 25.15 -56.63
CA THR A 8 -35.04 24.01 -56.42
C THR A 8 -35.03 22.98 -57.57
N ARG A 9 -35.37 21.73 -57.21
CA ARG A 9 -36.38 20.85 -57.87
C ARG A 9 -35.95 19.82 -58.95
N TRP A 10 -36.39 18.58 -58.66
CA TRP A 10 -37.09 17.61 -59.52
C TRP A 10 -36.38 16.40 -60.13
N LEU A 11 -36.87 15.23 -59.68
CA LEU A 11 -37.41 14.08 -60.42
C LEU A 11 -36.50 13.17 -61.28
N ARG A 12 -36.50 11.92 -60.79
CA ARG A 12 -36.75 10.64 -61.51
C ARG A 12 -35.99 10.41 -62.82
N VAL A 13 -35.13 9.39 -62.78
CA VAL A 13 -35.23 8.28 -63.74
C VAL A 13 -35.13 6.96 -62.97
N LEU A 14 -36.27 6.27 -62.85
CA LEU A 14 -36.38 4.88 -62.44
C LEU A 14 -36.13 4.00 -63.68
N GLY A 15 -34.95 3.41 -63.78
CA GLY A 15 -34.67 2.32 -64.71
C GLY A 15 -34.96 0.97 -64.04
N ARG A 16 -36.16 0.42 -64.23
CA ARG A 16 -36.46 -1.00 -63.92
C ARG A 16 -35.78 -1.88 -64.98
N ARG A 17 -34.84 -2.74 -64.56
CA ARG A 17 -34.56 -4.00 -65.28
C ARG A 17 -34.80 -5.20 -64.36
N ARG A 18 -35.26 -6.25 -65.00
CA ARG A 18 -36.05 -7.38 -64.48
C ARG A 18 -35.21 -8.32 -63.60
N LYS A 19 -35.87 -8.87 -62.58
CA LYS A 19 -35.42 -9.99 -61.75
C LYS A 19 -35.18 -11.23 -62.60
N ASN A 20 -34.07 -11.93 -62.35
CA ASN A 20 -33.87 -13.33 -62.68
C ASN A 20 -33.63 -14.06 -61.34
N PRO A 21 -34.45 -15.04 -60.93
CA PRO A 21 -34.27 -15.73 -59.66
C PRO A 21 -33.48 -17.02 -59.88
N ASN A 22 -32.28 -17.11 -59.31
CA ASN A 22 -31.63 -18.35 -58.85
C ASN A 22 -30.16 -18.06 -58.55
N HIS A 23 -29.84 -17.66 -57.32
CA HIS A 23 -28.57 -17.97 -56.66
C HIS A 23 -28.68 -17.60 -55.16
N PRO A 24 -28.25 -18.47 -54.22
CA PRO A 24 -28.17 -18.12 -52.81
C PRO A 24 -26.85 -17.39 -52.54
N ASP A 25 -26.89 -16.07 -52.45
CA ASP A 25 -25.75 -15.27 -52.02
C ASP A 25 -25.68 -15.25 -50.48
N SER A 26 -24.88 -16.15 -49.94
CA SER A 26 -24.41 -16.12 -48.55
C SER A 26 -23.43 -14.96 -48.38
N VAL A 27 -23.94 -13.75 -48.11
CA VAL A 27 -23.10 -12.61 -47.73
C VAL A 27 -22.70 -12.76 -46.26
N MET A 28 -21.52 -13.34 -46.04
CA MET A 28 -20.84 -13.32 -44.75
C MET A 28 -20.47 -11.87 -44.42
N ARG A 29 -21.27 -11.21 -43.58
CA ARG A 29 -20.96 -9.88 -43.04
C ARG A 29 -19.75 -10.00 -42.11
N LEU A 30 -18.59 -9.59 -42.60
CA LEU A 30 -17.39 -9.40 -41.81
C LEU A 30 -17.64 -8.21 -40.86
N PHE A 31 -18.10 -8.48 -39.64
CA PHE A 31 -18.06 -7.49 -38.56
C PHE A 31 -16.59 -7.33 -38.16
N VAL A 32 -15.92 -6.30 -38.67
CA VAL A 32 -14.70 -5.79 -38.05
C VAL A 32 -15.12 -5.19 -36.71
N ILE A 33 -15.08 -6.01 -35.66
CA ILE A 33 -15.10 -5.52 -34.29
C ILE A 33 -13.75 -4.81 -34.13
N CYS A 34 -13.75 -3.50 -34.39
CA CYS A 34 -12.67 -2.63 -34.00
C CYS A 34 -12.72 -2.60 -32.47
N CYS A 35 -12.06 -3.57 -31.84
CA CYS A 35 -11.87 -3.64 -30.41
C CYS A 35 -10.88 -2.52 -30.08
N TRP A 36 -11.40 -1.31 -29.92
CA TRP A 36 -10.70 -0.29 -29.17
C TRP A 36 -10.61 -0.83 -27.76
N THR A 37 -9.52 -1.51 -27.44
CA THR A 37 -9.09 -1.60 -26.05
C THR A 37 -8.85 -0.17 -25.62
N LEU A 38 -9.89 0.45 -25.05
CA LEU A 38 -9.73 1.58 -24.16
C LEU A 38 -8.75 1.09 -23.10
N LEU A 39 -7.46 1.41 -23.28
CA LEU A 39 -6.57 1.56 -22.15
C LEU A 39 -7.26 2.62 -21.32
N ALA A 40 -8.03 2.19 -20.32
CA ALA A 40 -8.42 3.08 -19.24
C ALA A 40 -7.09 3.73 -18.78
N PRO A 41 -6.96 5.06 -18.82
CA PRO A 41 -5.77 5.69 -18.26
C PRO A 41 -5.59 5.11 -16.86
N LEU A 42 -4.37 4.74 -16.46
CA LEU A 42 -4.09 4.52 -15.05
C LEU A 42 -4.59 5.76 -14.33
N MET A 43 -5.69 5.62 -13.58
CA MET A 43 -6.35 6.77 -12.98
C MET A 43 -5.40 7.38 -11.96
N ALA A 44 -5.12 8.66 -12.14
CA ALA A 44 -4.44 9.52 -11.17
C ALA A 44 -5.01 9.29 -9.77
N VAL A 45 -4.13 9.10 -8.77
CA VAL A 45 -4.56 8.95 -7.38
C VAL A 45 -4.91 10.35 -6.85
N ASP A 46 -6.18 10.61 -6.56
CA ASP A 46 -6.62 11.89 -6.01
C ASP A 46 -6.61 11.84 -4.47
N LEU A 47 -5.51 12.30 -3.87
CA LEU A 47 -5.29 12.27 -2.42
C LEU A 47 -5.64 13.59 -1.72
N GLN A 48 -6.05 13.46 -0.47
CA GLN A 48 -6.11 14.58 0.47
C GLN A 48 -5.49 14.21 1.83
N LEU A 49 -5.26 15.22 2.66
CA LEU A 49 -4.93 15.00 4.06
C LEU A 49 -6.13 14.42 4.82
N PRO A 50 -5.91 13.55 5.82
CA PRO A 50 -6.97 12.92 6.58
C PRO A 50 -7.52 13.81 7.71
N THR A 51 -6.93 14.97 7.95
CA THR A 51 -7.32 15.94 8.99
C THR A 51 -7.17 17.36 8.45
N GLU A 52 -7.67 18.35 9.18
CA GLU A 52 -7.46 19.77 8.88
C GLU A 52 -6.01 20.24 9.07
N ASN A 53 -5.14 19.46 9.72
CA ASN A 53 -3.72 19.79 9.88
C ASN A 53 -3.00 19.70 8.52
N ASP A 54 -2.75 20.85 7.89
CA ASP A 54 -2.13 20.99 6.58
C ASP A 54 -0.66 21.45 6.61
N HIS A 55 -0.04 21.46 7.79
CA HIS A 55 1.33 21.92 8.01
C HIS A 55 2.38 21.14 7.19
N LEU A 56 2.09 19.89 6.78
CA LEU A 56 2.93 19.11 5.86
C LEU A 56 3.15 19.84 4.52
N PHE A 57 2.14 20.52 4.00
CA PHE A 57 2.20 21.25 2.73
C PHE A 57 2.71 22.68 2.87
N ARG A 58 2.88 23.15 4.10
CA ARG A 58 3.43 24.49 4.41
C ARG A 58 4.92 24.45 4.75
N GLY A 59 5.52 23.27 4.79
CA GLY A 59 6.92 23.10 5.19
C GLY A 59 7.15 23.30 6.69
N GLU A 60 6.13 23.00 7.52
CA GLU A 60 6.18 23.14 8.99
C GLU A 60 6.01 21.76 9.66
N PRO A 61 6.92 20.79 9.41
CA PRO A 61 6.75 19.41 9.85
C PRO A 61 6.64 19.27 11.38
N GLU A 62 7.25 20.16 12.16
CA GLU A 62 7.18 20.20 13.62
C GLU A 62 5.78 20.51 14.17
N LYS A 63 4.90 21.10 13.34
CA LYS A 63 3.48 21.33 13.66
C LYS A 63 2.57 20.25 13.06
N PHE A 64 3.07 19.48 12.09
CA PHE A 64 2.35 18.38 11.47
C PHE A 64 2.47 17.08 12.26
N TYR A 65 3.71 16.71 12.61
CA TYR A 65 3.99 15.42 13.24
C TYR A 65 3.85 15.47 14.76
N MET A 66 3.27 14.42 15.33
CA MET A 66 3.27 14.20 16.76
C MET A 66 4.64 13.70 17.22
N TYR A 67 5.30 14.48 18.09
CA TYR A 67 6.58 14.08 18.68
C TYR A 67 6.50 12.77 19.47
N VAL A 68 7.67 12.16 19.67
CA VAL A 68 7.89 11.06 20.62
C VAL A 68 8.68 11.57 21.82
N ASP A 69 8.37 11.10 23.02
CA ASP A 69 9.32 11.28 24.14
C ASP A 69 10.50 10.33 23.91
N ARG A 70 11.70 10.89 23.84
CA ARG A 70 12.95 10.14 23.63
C ARG A 70 13.87 10.36 24.81
N TYR A 71 14.27 9.25 25.44
CA TYR A 71 15.28 9.21 26.49
C TYR A 71 16.49 8.47 25.93
N PHE A 72 17.63 9.14 25.85
CA PHE A 72 18.85 8.56 25.30
C PHE A 72 20.06 9.17 25.99
N GLU A 73 20.94 8.31 26.53
CA GLU A 73 22.19 8.72 27.19
C GLU A 73 22.01 9.78 28.29
N GLY A 74 20.93 9.66 29.06
CA GLY A 74 20.61 10.56 30.17
C GLY A 74 19.80 11.80 29.79
N GLU A 75 19.63 12.07 28.49
CA GLU A 75 18.92 13.24 27.98
C GLU A 75 17.47 12.90 27.59
N HIS A 76 16.55 13.84 27.86
CA HIS A 76 15.15 13.79 27.43
C HIS A 76 14.91 14.80 26.31
N SER A 77 14.29 14.35 25.22
CA SER A 77 13.92 15.19 24.07
C SER A 77 12.55 14.84 23.51
N ARG A 78 11.99 15.75 22.70
CA ARG A 78 10.69 15.60 22.02
C ARG A 78 10.80 15.85 20.50
N PRO A 79 11.57 15.03 19.78
CA PRO A 79 11.73 15.15 18.33
C PRO A 79 10.41 14.85 17.61
N TRP A 80 10.02 15.75 16.70
CA TRP A 80 8.84 15.57 15.85
C TRP A 80 9.06 14.46 14.81
N GLU A 81 10.33 14.21 14.44
CA GLU A 81 10.73 13.21 13.46
C GLU A 81 10.25 11.81 13.87
N GLY A 82 10.09 11.56 15.18
CA GLY A 82 9.57 10.29 15.69
C GLY A 82 8.14 9.93 15.25
N GLY A 83 7.38 10.92 14.75
CA GLY A 83 6.07 10.74 14.14
C GLY A 83 6.11 10.61 12.62
N SER A 84 7.26 10.74 11.96
CA SER A 84 7.41 10.53 10.51
C SER A 84 7.62 9.05 10.16
N TYR A 85 7.55 8.69 8.88
CA TYR A 85 7.80 7.32 8.42
C TYR A 85 9.29 6.95 8.53
N GLY A 86 9.59 5.68 8.77
CA GLY A 86 10.96 5.17 8.70
C GLY A 86 11.61 4.90 10.05
N PHE A 87 12.93 4.77 10.06
CA PHE A 87 13.71 4.53 11.29
C PHE A 87 13.87 5.84 12.05
N VAL A 88 12.95 6.16 12.96
CA VAL A 88 12.89 7.51 13.55
C VAL A 88 12.66 7.56 15.07
N ARG A 89 12.45 6.42 15.73
CA ARG A 89 12.02 6.41 17.14
C ARG A 89 13.15 6.17 18.14
N THR A 90 13.74 4.98 18.12
CA THR A 90 14.71 4.53 19.15
C THR A 90 16.14 4.84 18.75
N SER A 91 16.83 5.64 19.57
CA SER A 91 18.25 5.95 19.40
C SER A 91 19.15 4.86 19.96
N VAL A 92 20.18 4.48 19.20
CA VAL A 92 21.19 3.50 19.57
C VAL A 92 22.56 4.01 19.11
N ARG A 93 23.56 3.96 19.98
CA ARG A 93 24.96 4.25 19.62
C ARG A 93 25.61 3.00 19.01
N VAL A 94 26.21 3.15 17.84
CA VAL A 94 26.98 2.11 17.16
C VAL A 94 28.32 2.72 16.72
N GLY A 95 29.38 2.40 17.48
CA GLY A 95 30.64 3.12 17.37
C GLY A 95 30.42 4.61 17.65
N ASP A 96 30.90 5.46 16.74
CA ASP A 96 30.77 6.92 16.86
C ASP A 96 29.45 7.47 16.29
N GLN A 97 28.59 6.61 15.75
CA GLN A 97 27.31 7.01 15.14
C GLN A 97 26.14 6.84 16.11
N ILE A 98 25.17 7.76 16.05
CA ILE A 98 23.86 7.60 16.69
C ILE A 98 22.84 7.27 15.59
N LEU A 99 22.24 6.09 15.68
CA LEU A 99 21.25 5.61 14.74
C LEU A 99 19.86 5.65 15.36
N GLN A 100 18.86 5.98 14.55
CA GLN A 100 17.48 5.63 14.85
C GLN A 100 17.21 4.22 14.29
N THR A 101 16.60 3.34 15.09
CA THR A 101 16.54 1.90 14.77
C THR A 101 15.15 1.29 14.85
N LYS A 102 14.22 1.94 15.55
CA LYS A 102 12.82 1.51 15.59
C LYS A 102 12.07 2.13 14.42
N PHE A 103 11.61 1.26 13.52
CA PHE A 103 10.81 1.61 12.36
C PHE A 103 9.41 2.06 12.77
N HIS A 104 8.87 3.03 12.03
CA HIS A 104 7.52 3.53 12.12
C HIS A 104 6.82 3.33 10.77
N GLU A 105 5.78 2.51 10.77
CA GLU A 105 5.11 1.99 9.55
C GLU A 105 4.16 2.99 8.87
N GLY A 106 4.01 4.18 9.42
CA GLY A 106 3.13 5.23 8.91
C GLY A 106 3.58 6.61 9.37
N ILE A 107 2.61 7.51 9.55
CA ILE A 107 2.81 8.86 10.08
C ILE A 107 1.86 9.16 11.23
N ASP A 108 2.33 9.93 12.21
CA ASP A 108 1.56 10.37 13.37
C ASP A 108 1.23 11.85 13.21
N ILE A 109 -0.02 12.18 12.86
CA ILE A 109 -0.48 13.54 12.60
C ILE A 109 -1.03 14.16 13.88
N ALA A 110 -0.44 15.27 14.30
CA ALA A 110 -0.80 15.97 15.53
C ALA A 110 -2.18 16.67 15.40
N PRO A 111 -2.98 16.72 16.49
CA PRO A 111 -4.23 17.48 16.51
C PRO A 111 -3.93 18.97 16.51
N ILE A 112 -4.75 19.73 15.79
CA ILE A 112 -4.75 21.21 15.85
C ILE A 112 -5.87 21.75 16.73
N LYS A 113 -6.80 20.90 17.20
CA LYS A 113 -7.93 21.31 18.05
C LYS A 113 -8.04 20.43 19.28
N ARG A 114 -8.22 21.05 20.46
CA ARG A 114 -8.46 20.36 21.73
C ARG A 114 -9.54 21.04 22.55
N ASP A 115 -10.28 20.25 23.34
CA ASP A 115 -11.20 20.79 24.35
C ASP A 115 -10.47 21.30 25.60
N LYS A 116 -11.22 21.83 26.57
CA LYS A 116 -10.67 22.32 27.86
C LYS A 116 -9.97 21.23 28.68
N ALA A 117 -10.35 19.96 28.49
CA ALA A 117 -9.73 18.83 29.15
C ALA A 117 -8.51 18.30 28.35
N GLY A 118 -8.19 18.89 27.20
CA GLY A 118 -7.07 18.48 26.34
C GLY A 118 -7.38 17.31 25.41
N ASN A 119 -8.64 16.88 25.27
CA ASN A 119 -9.01 15.83 24.33
C ASN A 119 -8.94 16.35 22.89
N PRO A 120 -8.43 15.57 21.93
CA PRO A 120 -8.40 15.97 20.52
C PRO A 120 -9.81 16.05 19.93
N LEU A 121 -10.05 17.10 19.13
CA LEU A 121 -11.33 17.38 18.48
C LEU A 121 -11.29 17.18 16.95
N ASP A 122 -10.10 16.96 16.40
CA ASP A 122 -9.88 16.76 14.97
C ASP A 122 -10.72 15.59 14.44
N LEU A 123 -11.48 15.88 13.38
CA LEU A 123 -12.16 14.86 12.59
C LEU A 123 -11.15 14.17 11.67
N VAL A 124 -11.36 12.87 11.49
CA VAL A 124 -10.55 12.03 10.62
C VAL A 124 -11.38 11.65 9.40
N SER A 125 -10.85 11.95 8.23
CA SER A 125 -11.49 11.72 6.94
C SER A 125 -10.65 10.80 6.05
N CYS A 126 -11.31 10.13 5.12
CA CYS A 126 -10.68 9.21 4.19
C CYS A 126 -9.78 9.97 3.18
N VAL A 127 -8.55 9.49 2.97
CA VAL A 127 -7.56 10.16 2.10
C VAL A 127 -7.91 10.10 0.61
N ALA A 128 -8.69 9.09 0.21
CA ALA A 128 -9.14 8.85 -1.15
C ALA A 128 -10.47 8.08 -1.14
N GLU A 129 -11.16 8.00 -2.27
CA GLU A 129 -12.34 7.14 -2.36
C GLU A 129 -11.99 5.66 -2.18
N GLY A 130 -12.89 4.90 -1.59
CA GLY A 130 -12.69 3.48 -1.34
C GLY A 130 -13.87 2.83 -0.64
N LYS A 131 -13.60 1.69 -0.02
CA LYS A 131 -14.57 0.92 0.75
C LYS A 131 -13.98 0.54 2.10
N VAL A 132 -14.75 0.74 3.16
CA VAL A 132 -14.35 0.30 4.50
C VAL A 132 -14.32 -1.22 4.54
N VAL A 133 -13.16 -1.79 4.82
CA VAL A 133 -12.94 -3.25 4.84
C VAL A 133 -12.67 -3.80 6.24
N HIS A 134 -12.31 -2.93 7.19
CA HIS A 134 -12.13 -3.32 8.59
C HIS A 134 -12.50 -2.20 9.55
N VAL A 135 -13.11 -2.57 10.67
CA VAL A 135 -13.36 -1.69 11.81
C VAL A 135 -13.01 -2.44 13.09
N SER A 136 -12.09 -1.90 13.87
CA SER A 136 -11.74 -2.39 15.21
C SER A 136 -12.24 -1.42 16.26
N ASN A 137 -13.36 -1.77 16.92
CA ASN A 137 -14.00 -0.91 17.92
C ASN A 137 -13.46 -1.09 19.35
N ILE A 138 -12.67 -2.15 19.59
CA ILE A 138 -12.18 -2.51 20.93
C ILE A 138 -10.71 -2.11 21.04
N ALA A 139 -10.46 -1.00 21.74
CA ALA A 139 -9.13 -0.41 21.89
C ALA A 139 -8.06 -1.40 22.40
N GLY A 140 -8.42 -2.33 23.30
CA GLY A 140 -7.48 -3.29 23.89
C GLY A 140 -7.10 -4.47 22.99
N ARG A 141 -7.67 -4.62 21.79
CA ARG A 141 -7.37 -5.74 20.88
C ARG A 141 -6.24 -5.45 19.88
N SER A 142 -5.68 -4.23 19.88
CA SER A 142 -4.64 -3.81 18.95
C SER A 142 -3.74 -2.74 19.55
N ASN A 143 -2.46 -2.72 19.17
CA ASN A 143 -1.57 -1.60 19.49
C ASN A 143 -2.05 -0.29 18.83
N TYR A 144 -2.73 -0.39 17.68
CA TYR A 144 -3.39 0.73 17.00
C TYR A 144 -4.59 1.30 17.77
N GLY A 145 -5.06 0.62 18.83
CA GLY A 145 -6.28 1.02 19.52
C GLY A 145 -7.52 0.74 18.67
N LYS A 146 -8.43 1.71 18.63
CA LYS A 146 -9.53 1.69 17.67
C LYS A 146 -9.02 2.15 16.32
N TYR A 147 -9.30 1.39 15.27
CA TYR A 147 -8.84 1.74 13.92
C TYR A 147 -9.78 1.27 12.84
N VAL A 148 -9.65 1.90 11.67
CA VAL A 148 -10.40 1.60 10.45
C VAL A 148 -9.42 1.31 9.33
N VAL A 149 -9.74 0.34 8.47
CA VAL A 149 -9.02 0.12 7.21
C VAL A 149 -9.97 0.34 6.04
N VAL A 150 -9.53 1.15 5.08
CA VAL A 150 -10.22 1.39 3.81
C VAL A 150 -9.40 0.79 2.69
N GLU A 151 -10.05 0.04 1.80
CA GLU A 151 -9.48 -0.46 0.56
C GLU A 151 -9.78 0.49 -0.59
N HIS A 152 -8.77 0.78 -1.38
CA HIS A 152 -8.80 1.61 -2.57
C HIS A 152 -8.42 0.76 -3.79
N ALA A 153 -9.03 1.05 -4.94
CA ALA A 153 -8.73 0.38 -6.19
C ALA A 153 -7.76 1.21 -7.04
N TRP A 154 -6.49 1.30 -6.61
CA TRP A 154 -5.46 2.04 -7.34
C TRP A 154 -4.73 1.12 -8.31
N GLU A 155 -4.67 1.52 -9.59
CA GLU A 155 -4.00 0.72 -10.64
C GLU A 155 -4.55 -0.73 -10.71
N ASN A 156 -5.88 -0.87 -10.57
CA ASN A 156 -6.58 -2.16 -10.48
C ASN A 156 -6.06 -3.09 -9.37
N SER A 157 -5.42 -2.52 -8.34
CA SER A 157 -4.83 -3.25 -7.23
C SER A 157 -5.44 -2.78 -5.89
N PRO A 158 -5.62 -3.67 -4.90
CA PRO A 158 -6.18 -3.31 -3.61
C PRO A 158 -5.11 -2.64 -2.74
N VAL A 159 -5.18 -1.32 -2.58
CA VAL A 159 -4.30 -0.56 -1.68
C VAL A 159 -5.06 -0.21 -0.42
N LEU A 160 -4.41 -0.33 0.74
CA LEU A 160 -5.07 -0.12 2.03
C LEU A 160 -4.64 1.21 2.64
N SER A 161 -5.57 1.96 3.21
CA SER A 161 -5.26 3.01 4.18
C SER A 161 -5.77 2.63 5.56
N LEU A 162 -4.96 2.85 6.59
CA LEU A 162 -5.26 2.53 7.99
C LEU A 162 -5.31 3.81 8.83
N TYR A 163 -6.38 3.99 9.59
CA TYR A 163 -6.62 5.16 10.45
C TYR A 163 -6.75 4.71 11.90
N ALA A 164 -5.77 5.02 12.73
CA ALA A 164 -5.64 4.46 14.09
C ALA A 164 -5.74 5.50 15.22
N HIS A 165 -5.70 4.97 16.45
CA HIS A 165 -5.81 5.71 17.70
C HIS A 165 -7.13 6.48 17.88
N LEU A 166 -8.17 6.10 17.14
CA LEU A 166 -9.45 6.82 17.09
C LEU A 166 -10.14 6.79 18.46
N ALA A 167 -10.83 7.88 18.79
CA ALA A 167 -11.72 7.91 19.95
C ALA A 167 -13.09 7.33 19.57
N GLU A 168 -13.54 7.64 18.35
CA GLU A 168 -14.85 7.31 17.80
C GLU A 168 -14.71 6.92 16.33
N ILE A 169 -15.50 5.95 15.90
CA ILE A 169 -15.59 5.47 14.52
C ILE A 169 -17.04 5.66 14.09
N THR A 170 -17.25 6.34 12.96
CA THR A 170 -18.59 6.67 12.45
C THR A 170 -18.97 5.83 11.22
N CYS A 171 -18.01 5.16 10.60
CA CYS A 171 -18.23 4.30 9.44
C CYS A 171 -18.35 2.81 9.80
N GLN A 172 -18.86 2.00 8.87
CA GLN A 172 -19.07 0.56 9.07
C GLN A 172 -18.42 -0.27 7.96
N VAL A 173 -18.06 -1.52 8.27
CA VAL A 173 -17.51 -2.45 7.26
C VAL A 173 -18.49 -2.62 6.11
N GLY A 174 -17.98 -2.57 4.88
CA GLY A 174 -18.76 -2.65 3.64
C GLY A 174 -19.18 -1.30 3.08
N GLN A 175 -19.13 -0.23 3.87
CA GLN A 175 -19.53 1.11 3.46
C GLN A 175 -18.59 1.67 2.36
N PRO A 176 -19.12 2.08 1.20
CA PRO A 176 -18.40 2.94 0.27
C PRO A 176 -18.15 4.31 0.91
N ILE A 177 -16.94 4.83 0.78
CA ILE A 177 -16.56 6.12 1.36
C ILE A 177 -15.85 6.96 0.30
N ALA A 178 -16.33 8.17 0.07
CA ALA A 178 -15.71 9.11 -0.84
C ALA A 178 -14.42 9.69 -0.22
N LYS A 179 -13.57 10.27 -1.07
CA LYS A 179 -12.48 11.15 -0.62
C LYS A 179 -13.04 12.23 0.31
N GLY A 180 -12.44 12.40 1.48
CA GLY A 180 -12.91 13.34 2.50
C GLY A 180 -14.09 12.87 3.34
N GLY A 181 -14.67 11.71 3.04
CA GLY A 181 -15.73 11.11 3.84
C GLY A 181 -15.27 10.83 5.28
N LEU A 182 -16.17 11.07 6.24
CA LEU A 182 -15.86 10.97 7.67
C LEU A 182 -15.63 9.51 8.10
N ILE A 183 -14.46 9.25 8.69
CA ILE A 183 -14.09 7.97 9.30
C ILE A 183 -14.44 7.98 10.79
N GLY A 184 -14.16 9.11 11.46
CA GLY A 184 -14.41 9.26 12.88
C GLY A 184 -13.69 10.46 13.49
N ARG A 185 -13.35 10.37 14.76
CA ARG A 185 -12.67 11.43 15.50
C ARG A 185 -11.36 10.93 16.10
N MET A 186 -10.32 11.76 15.98
CA MET A 186 -9.01 11.49 16.56
C MET A 186 -9.13 11.21 18.06
N GLY A 187 -8.28 10.32 18.56
CA GLY A 187 -8.23 9.95 19.96
C GLY A 187 -6.81 9.69 20.44
N TYR A 188 -6.74 8.84 21.46
CA TYR A 188 -5.49 8.35 22.02
C TYR A 188 -5.68 6.91 22.52
N THR A 189 -6.40 6.09 21.76
CA THR A 189 -6.60 4.67 22.10
C THR A 189 -5.42 3.82 21.62
N GLY A 190 -5.18 2.67 22.24
CA GLY A 190 -4.08 1.77 21.86
C GLY A 190 -2.89 1.84 22.80
N ALA A 191 -1.76 1.30 22.37
CA ALA A 191 -0.59 1.12 23.21
C ALA A 191 0.38 2.30 23.11
N GLY A 192 0.95 2.72 24.25
CA GLY A 192 2.06 3.69 24.28
C GLY A 192 1.70 5.14 23.92
N ILE A 193 0.40 5.47 23.93
CA ILE A 193 -0.14 6.80 23.63
C ILE A 193 -0.97 7.31 24.81
N ASN A 194 -0.98 8.62 25.02
CA ASN A 194 -1.78 9.29 26.05
C ASN A 194 -2.44 10.55 25.48
N ARG A 195 -3.28 11.22 26.28
CA ARG A 195 -4.02 12.41 25.85
C ARG A 195 -3.11 13.51 25.30
N THR A 196 -1.97 13.78 25.95
CA THR A 196 -1.01 14.81 25.50
C THR A 196 -0.41 14.46 24.15
N ARG A 197 -0.11 13.18 23.92
CA ARG A 197 0.42 12.65 22.66
C ARG A 197 -0.64 12.10 21.72
N ALA A 198 -1.91 12.52 21.88
CA ALA A 198 -2.98 12.17 20.95
C ALA A 198 -2.58 12.55 19.52
N HIS A 199 -2.85 11.65 18.57
CA HIS A 199 -2.57 11.84 17.14
C HIS A 199 -3.43 10.88 16.32
N LEU A 200 -3.51 11.14 15.01
CA LEU A 200 -3.95 10.14 14.05
C LEU A 200 -2.70 9.40 13.55
N HIS A 201 -2.68 8.09 13.71
CA HIS A 201 -1.72 7.27 12.98
C HIS A 201 -2.32 6.86 11.63
N LEU A 202 -1.65 7.23 10.54
CA LEU A 202 -2.05 6.96 9.16
C LEU A 202 -1.02 6.07 8.47
N GLU A 203 -1.47 4.97 7.87
CA GLU A 203 -0.68 4.18 6.91
C GLU A 203 -1.35 4.17 5.55
N ILE A 204 -0.54 4.09 4.49
CA ILE A 204 -0.92 3.55 3.18
C ILE A 204 -0.07 2.30 3.00
N ALA A 205 -0.68 1.18 2.65
CA ALA A 205 0.00 -0.10 2.67
C ALA A 205 -0.45 -1.06 1.56
N LEU A 206 0.48 -1.98 1.23
CA LEU A 206 0.17 -3.18 0.48
C LEU A 206 -0.13 -4.34 1.43
N MET A 207 -1.09 -5.20 1.06
CA MET A 207 -1.33 -6.45 1.76
C MET A 207 -0.30 -7.51 1.33
N LEU A 208 0.49 -7.98 2.30
CA LEU A 208 1.54 -8.97 2.07
C LEU A 208 0.97 -10.32 1.62
N SER A 209 -0.09 -10.82 2.27
CA SER A 209 -0.71 -12.10 1.91
C SER A 209 -2.22 -12.12 2.10
N SER A 210 -2.95 -12.64 1.11
CA SER A 210 -4.37 -13.02 1.27
C SER A 210 -4.52 -14.23 2.20
N ARG A 211 -3.44 -14.99 2.41
CA ARG A 211 -3.39 -16.18 3.28
C ARG A 211 -2.82 -15.91 4.66
N TYR A 212 -2.78 -14.65 5.09
CA TYR A 212 -2.28 -14.28 6.42
C TYR A 212 -2.93 -15.04 7.59
N PRO A 213 -4.26 -15.30 7.61
CA PRO A 213 -4.86 -16.11 8.68
C PRO A 213 -4.26 -17.51 8.82
N ASP A 214 -3.87 -18.16 7.72
CA ASP A 214 -3.21 -19.46 7.74
C ASP A 214 -1.82 -19.35 8.36
N TRP A 215 -1.06 -18.32 7.95
CA TRP A 215 0.27 -18.04 8.48
C TRP A 215 0.23 -17.72 9.98
N ALA A 216 -0.78 -16.96 10.40
CA ALA A 216 -1.00 -16.54 11.78
C ALA A 216 -1.80 -17.55 12.62
N ALA A 217 -2.03 -18.78 12.16
CA ALA A 217 -2.95 -19.73 12.80
C ALA A 217 -2.61 -20.08 14.26
N LYS A 218 -1.35 -19.90 14.68
CA LYS A 218 -0.88 -20.13 16.05
C LYS A 218 -0.89 -18.86 16.93
N MET A 219 -1.32 -17.72 16.38
CA MET A 219 -1.35 -16.43 17.05
C MET A 219 -2.79 -15.99 17.28
N ILE A 220 -3.02 -15.20 18.34
CA ILE A 220 -4.30 -14.52 18.51
C ILE A 220 -4.42 -13.45 17.43
N ASN A 221 -5.38 -13.62 16.51
CA ASN A 221 -5.64 -12.67 15.43
C ASN A 221 -7.11 -12.21 15.44
N TYR A 222 -7.36 -11.07 16.10
CA TYR A 222 -8.70 -10.45 16.10
C TYR A 222 -9.05 -9.72 14.79
N HIS A 223 -8.09 -9.55 13.89
CA HIS A 223 -8.17 -8.59 12.78
C HIS A 223 -8.18 -9.23 11.40
N GLY A 224 -8.09 -10.57 11.34
CA GLY A 224 -8.07 -11.32 10.08
C GLY A 224 -6.92 -10.85 9.19
N HIS A 225 -7.24 -10.51 7.93
CA HIS A 225 -6.27 -10.02 6.94
C HIS A 225 -5.73 -8.62 7.24
N TYR A 226 -6.40 -7.85 8.10
CA TYR A 226 -6.09 -6.43 8.35
C TYR A 226 -5.25 -6.23 9.61
N ASN A 227 -4.62 -7.29 10.08
CA ASN A 227 -3.58 -7.22 11.11
C ASN A 227 -2.36 -6.47 10.55
N GLY A 228 -1.80 -5.51 11.29
CA GLY A 228 -0.66 -4.70 10.83
C GLY A 228 0.57 -5.53 10.42
N MET A 229 0.75 -6.74 10.95
CA MET A 229 1.82 -7.65 10.50
C MET A 229 1.65 -8.15 9.06
N ASN A 230 0.45 -8.02 8.47
CA ASN A 230 0.16 -8.33 7.08
C ASN A 230 0.27 -7.10 6.15
N LEU A 231 0.61 -5.94 6.70
CA LEU A 231 0.61 -4.67 5.97
C LEU A 231 2.05 -4.19 5.80
N ALA A 232 2.42 -3.83 4.58
CA ALA A 232 3.66 -3.14 4.29
C ALA A 232 3.37 -1.66 4.05
N GLY A 233 3.59 -0.83 5.06
CA GLY A 233 3.40 0.61 4.99
C GLY A 233 4.50 1.35 4.22
N LEU A 234 4.12 2.40 3.50
CA LEU A 234 5.02 3.30 2.76
C LEU A 234 5.13 4.69 3.42
N ASP A 235 6.06 5.51 2.94
CA ASP A 235 6.17 6.93 3.30
C ASP A 235 4.96 7.73 2.80
N VAL A 236 3.91 7.77 3.65
CA VAL A 236 2.63 8.40 3.32
C VAL A 236 2.79 9.91 3.11
N ALA A 237 3.63 10.56 3.91
CA ALA A 237 3.86 11.99 3.79
C ALA A 237 4.59 12.33 2.48
N GLY A 238 5.65 11.56 2.16
CA GLY A 238 6.34 11.67 0.89
C GLY A 238 5.41 11.44 -0.29
N PHE A 239 4.52 10.44 -0.21
CA PHE A 239 3.54 10.16 -1.27
C PHE A 239 2.53 11.29 -1.43
N LEU A 240 1.97 11.82 -0.34
CA LEU A 240 1.04 12.96 -0.36
C LEU A 240 1.68 14.21 -0.99
N GLN A 241 2.93 14.51 -0.63
CA GLN A 241 3.67 15.65 -1.19
C GLN A 241 3.98 15.44 -2.68
N ALA A 242 4.45 14.25 -3.06
CA ALA A 242 4.79 13.92 -4.44
C ALA A 242 3.55 13.91 -5.35
N ASN A 243 2.43 13.36 -4.87
CA ASN A 243 1.15 13.37 -5.58
C ASN A 243 0.57 14.80 -5.70
N ARG A 244 0.72 15.65 -4.67
CA ARG A 244 0.34 17.07 -4.78
C ARG A 244 1.15 17.81 -5.84
N ALA A 245 2.45 17.52 -5.94
CA ALA A 245 3.33 18.13 -6.93
C ALA A 245 3.09 17.58 -8.35
N ASN A 246 2.76 16.30 -8.46
CA ASN A 246 2.38 15.64 -9.71
C ASN A 246 1.10 14.80 -9.48
N PRO A 247 -0.09 15.35 -9.76
CA PRO A 247 -1.35 14.63 -9.58
C PRO A 247 -1.49 13.36 -10.43
N GLN A 248 -0.66 13.18 -11.45
CA GLN A 248 -0.65 11.96 -12.27
C GLN A 248 0.25 10.86 -11.69
N LEU A 249 1.03 11.15 -10.64
CA LEU A 249 1.92 10.17 -10.01
C LEU A 249 1.10 8.99 -9.50
N THR A 250 1.43 7.79 -9.99
CA THR A 250 0.82 6.56 -9.51
C THR A 250 1.53 6.01 -8.29
N LEU A 251 0.89 5.08 -7.58
CA LEU A 251 1.53 4.41 -6.44
C LEU A 251 2.73 3.58 -6.91
N SER A 252 2.58 2.86 -8.03
CA SER A 252 3.65 2.01 -8.56
C SER A 252 4.87 2.81 -8.99
N GLU A 253 4.69 4.02 -9.54
CA GLU A 253 5.77 4.96 -9.85
C GLU A 253 6.46 5.47 -8.59
N PHE A 254 5.68 5.84 -7.56
CA PHE A 254 6.23 6.27 -6.28
C PHE A 254 7.06 5.16 -5.62
N LEU A 255 6.56 3.93 -5.55
CA LEU A 255 7.30 2.80 -4.99
C LEU A 255 8.51 2.41 -5.83
N ALA A 256 8.46 2.57 -7.15
CA ALA A 256 9.62 2.32 -8.02
C ALA A 256 10.80 3.29 -7.76
N SER A 257 10.54 4.44 -7.11
CA SER A 257 11.58 5.38 -6.69
C SER A 257 12.37 4.92 -5.45
N TYR A 258 11.87 3.93 -4.71
CA TYR A 258 12.51 3.46 -3.49
C TYR A 258 13.83 2.75 -3.83
N PRO A 259 14.91 3.01 -3.08
CA PRO A 259 16.14 2.27 -3.27
C PRO A 259 15.94 0.81 -2.88
N VAL A 260 16.32 -0.10 -3.77
CA VAL A 260 16.42 -1.52 -3.41
C VAL A 260 17.58 -1.68 -2.42
N TYR A 261 17.27 -2.15 -1.22
CA TYR A 261 18.26 -2.43 -0.20
C TYR A 261 18.70 -3.89 -0.21
N PHE A 262 17.79 -4.83 -0.45
CA PHE A 262 18.14 -6.24 -0.54
C PHE A 262 17.23 -7.00 -1.49
N LYS A 263 17.70 -8.16 -1.92
CA LYS A 263 16.93 -9.10 -2.75
C LYS A 263 16.97 -10.48 -2.14
N VAL A 264 15.86 -11.19 -2.25
CA VAL A 264 15.73 -12.57 -1.81
C VAL A 264 15.24 -13.41 -2.98
N THR A 265 15.97 -14.47 -3.30
CA THR A 265 15.49 -15.51 -4.23
C THR A 265 14.77 -16.60 -3.44
N VAL A 266 13.59 -17.00 -3.91
CA VAL A 266 12.73 -18.03 -3.30
C VAL A 266 12.36 -19.09 -4.34
N PRO A 267 12.19 -20.36 -3.93
CA PRO A 267 11.74 -21.41 -4.85
C PRO A 267 10.39 -21.07 -5.49
N GLN A 268 10.24 -21.32 -6.79
CA GLN A 268 8.99 -21.07 -7.50
C GLN A 268 8.02 -22.25 -7.31
N LYS A 269 6.91 -22.00 -6.58
CA LYS A 269 5.81 -22.97 -6.37
C LYS A 269 4.51 -22.57 -7.06
N GLY A 270 4.59 -21.67 -8.03
CA GLY A 270 3.44 -21.05 -8.71
C GLY A 270 3.57 -19.53 -8.77
N GLN A 271 2.48 -18.86 -9.15
CA GLN A 271 2.42 -17.40 -9.11
C GLN A 271 2.36 -16.92 -7.65
N LEU A 272 3.12 -15.88 -7.32
CA LEU A 272 3.03 -15.25 -6.01
C LEU A 272 1.69 -14.53 -5.86
N ASP A 273 1.00 -14.80 -4.76
CA ASP A 273 -0.23 -14.14 -4.34
C ASP A 273 -0.09 -12.60 -4.33
N LEU A 274 1.08 -12.10 -3.92
CA LEU A 274 1.44 -10.68 -4.01
C LEU A 274 1.34 -10.14 -5.45
N VAL A 275 1.89 -10.85 -6.44
CA VAL A 275 1.89 -10.42 -7.85
C VAL A 275 0.48 -10.53 -8.46
N ALA A 276 -0.34 -11.47 -7.99
CA ALA A 276 -1.74 -11.54 -8.41
C ALA A 276 -2.54 -10.30 -7.96
N ARG A 277 -2.25 -9.76 -6.76
CA ARG A 277 -2.86 -8.51 -6.26
C ARG A 277 -2.24 -7.24 -6.84
N TYR A 278 -0.92 -7.25 -7.06
CA TYR A 278 -0.15 -6.09 -7.50
C TYR A 278 0.65 -6.43 -8.77
N PRO A 279 0.00 -6.54 -9.95
CA PRO A 279 0.67 -6.98 -11.17
C PRO A 279 1.85 -6.10 -11.59
N TRP A 280 1.82 -4.82 -11.24
CA TRP A 280 2.88 -3.84 -11.51
C TRP A 280 4.20 -4.10 -10.77
N LEU A 281 4.22 -5.01 -9.77
CA LEU A 281 5.46 -5.49 -9.14
C LEU A 281 6.23 -6.46 -10.05
N LEU A 282 5.58 -7.15 -10.98
CA LEU A 282 6.24 -8.10 -11.88
C LEU A 282 7.01 -7.36 -12.97
N LYS A 283 8.35 -7.47 -13.00
CA LYS A 283 9.21 -6.73 -13.94
C LYS A 283 9.74 -7.56 -15.12
N SER A 284 9.49 -8.87 -15.12
CA SER A 284 9.85 -9.76 -16.24
C SER A 284 8.61 -10.46 -16.78
N SER A 285 8.59 -10.79 -18.08
CA SER A 285 7.61 -11.74 -18.61
C SER A 285 7.66 -13.03 -17.79
N LYS A 286 6.50 -13.62 -17.50
CA LYS A 286 6.39 -14.89 -16.78
C LYS A 286 7.16 -15.96 -17.56
N ASP A 287 8.35 -16.32 -17.09
CA ASP A 287 9.10 -17.45 -17.61
C ASP A 287 8.72 -18.69 -16.80
N SER A 288 7.91 -19.57 -17.40
CA SER A 288 7.49 -20.82 -16.76
C SER A 288 8.64 -21.79 -16.51
N GLN A 289 9.80 -21.58 -17.14
CA GLN A 289 11.01 -22.41 -16.96
C GLN A 289 11.91 -21.91 -15.84
N ALA A 290 11.68 -20.73 -15.29
CA ALA A 290 12.43 -20.24 -14.14
C ALA A 290 12.10 -21.08 -12.89
N PRO A 291 13.10 -21.65 -12.19
CA PRO A 291 12.89 -22.43 -10.97
C PRO A 291 12.64 -21.57 -9.73
N SER A 292 12.74 -20.24 -9.82
CA SER A 292 12.69 -19.35 -8.65
C SER A 292 12.14 -17.96 -8.98
N TRP A 293 11.66 -17.28 -7.95
CA TRP A 293 11.36 -15.84 -7.99
C TRP A 293 12.47 -15.09 -7.26
N GLU A 294 12.90 -13.94 -7.78
CA GLU A 294 13.69 -12.96 -7.04
C GLU A 294 12.80 -11.77 -6.66
N ILE A 295 12.73 -11.46 -5.37
CA ILE A 295 11.94 -10.36 -4.82
C ILE A 295 12.90 -9.27 -4.34
N SER A 296 12.69 -8.04 -4.79
CA SER A 296 13.45 -6.85 -4.39
C SER A 296 12.72 -6.11 -3.29
N PHE A 297 13.46 -5.68 -2.26
CA PHE A 297 12.91 -5.01 -1.08
C PHE A 297 13.59 -3.67 -0.80
N SER A 298 12.84 -2.74 -0.23
CA SER A 298 13.39 -1.61 0.52
C SER A 298 14.13 -2.09 1.77
N ASP A 299 14.80 -1.18 2.47
CA ASP A 299 15.39 -1.45 3.78
C ASP A 299 14.34 -1.84 4.84
N THR A 300 13.14 -1.28 4.75
CA THR A 300 11.99 -1.59 5.61
C THR A 300 11.26 -2.90 5.26
N GLY A 301 11.63 -3.57 4.17
CA GLY A 301 10.98 -4.80 3.71
C GLY A 301 9.75 -4.57 2.83
N MET A 302 9.52 -3.36 2.33
CA MET A 302 8.51 -3.08 1.31
C MET A 302 8.89 -3.83 0.01
N PRO A 303 8.02 -4.67 -0.57
CA PRO A 303 8.28 -5.29 -1.86
C PRO A 303 8.24 -4.23 -2.98
N LEU A 304 9.30 -4.19 -3.79
CA LEU A 304 9.48 -3.18 -4.85
C LEU A 304 9.43 -3.79 -6.26
N ALA A 305 9.84 -5.05 -6.40
CA ALA A 305 9.82 -5.76 -7.68
C ALA A 305 9.88 -7.28 -7.48
N VAL A 306 9.32 -8.01 -8.44
CA VAL A 306 9.43 -9.46 -8.58
C VAL A 306 9.89 -9.79 -10.00
N THR A 307 10.88 -10.66 -10.13
CA THR A 307 11.37 -11.16 -11.42
C THR A 307 11.53 -12.68 -11.38
N ALA A 308 11.26 -13.33 -12.51
CA ALA A 308 11.62 -14.73 -12.71
C ALA A 308 13.15 -14.88 -12.63
N SER A 309 13.64 -15.94 -11.99
CA SER A 309 15.07 -16.17 -11.75
C SER A 309 15.47 -17.59 -12.10
N HIS A 310 16.53 -17.73 -12.92
CA HIS A 310 17.16 -19.01 -13.23
C HIS A 310 18.08 -19.53 -12.12
N ARG A 311 18.26 -18.77 -11.05
CA ARG A 311 19.00 -19.23 -9.88
C ARG A 311 18.17 -20.28 -9.16
N MET A 312 18.66 -21.51 -9.11
CA MET A 312 18.03 -22.58 -8.34
C MET A 312 18.39 -22.41 -6.86
N VAL A 313 17.37 -22.31 -6.00
CA VAL A 313 17.51 -22.32 -4.53
C VAL A 313 16.54 -23.34 -3.93
N SER A 314 16.93 -23.98 -2.84
CA SER A 314 16.06 -24.89 -2.07
C SER A 314 15.30 -24.18 -0.94
N GLN A 315 15.73 -22.98 -0.56
CA GLN A 315 15.15 -22.15 0.50
C GLN A 315 15.35 -20.66 0.20
N PRO A 316 14.57 -19.76 0.82
CA PRO A 316 14.79 -18.32 0.73
C PRO A 316 16.25 -17.93 0.98
N THR A 317 16.86 -17.26 0.02
CA THR A 317 18.29 -16.91 0.03
C THR A 317 18.47 -15.44 -0.33
N VAL A 318 19.19 -14.68 0.50
CA VAL A 318 19.59 -13.30 0.17
C VAL A 318 20.58 -13.34 -0.99
N THR A 319 20.23 -12.71 -2.11
CA THR A 319 21.05 -12.70 -3.34
C THR A 319 21.70 -11.36 -3.61
N MET A 320 21.21 -10.30 -2.98
CA MET A 320 21.81 -8.97 -3.02
C MET A 320 21.53 -8.26 -1.70
N VAL A 321 22.51 -7.50 -1.22
CA VAL A 321 22.31 -6.52 -0.16
C VAL A 321 23.16 -5.29 -0.47
N LYS A 322 22.60 -4.10 -0.24
CA LYS A 322 23.33 -2.83 -0.30
C LYS A 322 24.39 -2.85 0.80
N PRO A 323 25.67 -2.52 0.50
CA PRO A 323 26.70 -2.45 1.52
C PRO A 323 26.31 -1.54 2.67
N SER A 324 26.56 -1.98 3.91
CA SER A 324 26.27 -1.23 5.13
C SER A 324 27.52 -1.08 5.98
N ASP A 325 27.72 0.12 6.52
CA ASP A 325 28.80 0.49 7.45
C ASP A 325 28.54 0.03 8.90
N VAL A 326 27.28 -0.31 9.20
CA VAL A 326 26.84 -0.89 10.46
C VAL A 326 26.13 -2.23 10.22
N PRO A 327 25.94 -3.08 11.25
CA PRO A 327 25.18 -4.31 11.09
C PRO A 327 23.80 -4.10 10.48
N HIS A 328 23.43 -4.90 9.48
CA HIS A 328 22.20 -4.69 8.69
C HIS A 328 20.94 -4.66 9.56
N ARG A 329 20.93 -5.38 10.70
CA ARG A 329 19.80 -5.38 11.65
C ARG A 329 19.33 -3.98 12.06
N PHE A 330 20.25 -3.00 12.12
CA PHE A 330 19.95 -1.62 12.49
C PHE A 330 19.37 -0.78 11.36
N LYS A 331 19.57 -1.21 10.11
CA LYS A 331 19.07 -0.56 8.89
C LYS A 331 17.84 -1.26 8.31
N THR A 332 17.55 -2.49 8.75
CA THR A 332 16.46 -3.29 8.15
C THR A 332 15.44 -3.78 9.15
N ARG A 333 15.18 -3.04 10.24
CA ARG A 333 14.20 -3.41 11.29
C ARG A 333 14.32 -4.88 11.76
N GLY A 334 15.54 -5.41 11.81
CA GLY A 334 15.80 -6.81 12.16
C GLY A 334 15.52 -7.87 11.09
N LEU A 335 15.18 -7.51 9.84
CA LEU A 335 14.95 -8.46 8.74
C LEU A 335 16.22 -9.21 8.32
N LEU A 336 17.37 -8.54 8.35
CA LEU A 336 18.67 -9.10 7.97
C LEU A 336 19.63 -9.14 9.15
N SER A 337 20.50 -10.15 9.15
CA SER A 337 21.73 -10.19 9.94
C SER A 337 22.95 -10.07 9.03
N GLY A 338 24.14 -9.84 9.60
CA GLY A 338 25.37 -9.63 8.84
C GLY A 338 25.78 -8.16 8.71
N GLU A 339 26.84 -7.92 7.94
CA GLU A 339 27.57 -6.66 7.84
C GLU A 339 28.17 -6.47 6.43
N GLY A 340 28.45 -5.22 6.06
CA GLY A 340 29.07 -4.88 4.77
C GLY A 340 28.19 -5.35 3.61
N SER A 341 28.76 -6.15 2.71
CA SER A 341 28.06 -6.73 1.55
C SER A 341 27.57 -8.16 1.80
N ARG A 342 27.55 -8.63 3.05
CA ARG A 342 27.17 -10.00 3.41
C ARG A 342 26.01 -9.98 4.39
N ALA A 343 24.89 -10.56 3.98
CA ALA A 343 23.71 -10.67 4.81
C ALA A 343 23.03 -12.04 4.68
N SER A 344 22.28 -12.40 5.71
CA SER A 344 21.34 -13.52 5.70
C SER A 344 20.01 -13.08 6.33
N LEU A 345 18.92 -13.77 6.01
CA LEU A 345 17.63 -13.52 6.64
C LEU A 345 17.73 -13.81 8.14
N ALA A 346 17.38 -12.84 8.96
CA ALA A 346 17.09 -13.05 10.38
C ALA A 346 15.65 -13.54 10.54
N ARG A 347 15.22 -13.81 11.78
CA ARG A 347 13.88 -14.35 12.09
C ARG A 347 12.76 -13.58 11.41
N ASP A 348 12.77 -12.25 11.51
CA ASP A 348 11.71 -11.40 10.95
C ASP A 348 11.75 -11.38 9.42
N GLY A 349 12.94 -11.49 8.83
CA GLY A 349 13.12 -11.63 7.38
C GLY A 349 12.59 -12.96 6.86
N ILE A 350 12.83 -14.05 7.59
CA ILE A 350 12.25 -15.37 7.28
C ILE A 350 10.71 -15.28 7.33
N HIS A 351 10.16 -14.69 8.39
CA HIS A 351 8.70 -14.51 8.52
C HIS A 351 8.09 -13.71 7.35
N LEU A 352 8.69 -12.56 7.00
CA LEU A 352 8.25 -11.74 5.86
C LEU A 352 8.27 -12.54 4.56
N VAL A 353 9.38 -13.22 4.27
CA VAL A 353 9.55 -13.94 3.00
C VAL A 353 8.62 -15.15 2.94
N THR A 354 8.48 -15.90 4.03
CA THR A 354 7.53 -17.02 4.12
C THR A 354 6.09 -16.55 3.88
N LEU A 355 5.70 -15.42 4.48
CA LEU A 355 4.37 -14.83 4.30
C LEU A 355 4.11 -14.47 2.82
N LEU A 356 5.09 -13.82 2.17
CA LEU A 356 5.00 -13.40 0.77
C LEU A 356 5.04 -14.56 -0.22
N SER A 357 5.84 -15.59 0.06
CA SER A 357 6.00 -16.75 -0.82
C SER A 357 4.88 -17.77 -0.67
N GLY A 358 4.03 -17.64 0.35
CA GLY A 358 2.98 -18.62 0.64
C GLY A 358 3.54 -19.95 1.17
N ASP A 359 4.79 -19.97 1.66
CA ASP A 359 5.48 -21.21 2.02
C ASP A 359 5.17 -21.65 3.46
N PHE A 360 3.87 -21.84 3.72
CA PHE A 360 3.32 -22.28 4.99
C PHE A 360 2.08 -23.14 4.74
N PRO A 361 1.74 -24.05 5.68
CA PRO A 361 0.63 -24.98 5.49
C PRO A 361 -0.68 -24.26 5.15
N SER A 362 -1.44 -24.79 4.20
CA SER A 362 -2.86 -24.47 4.08
C SER A 362 -3.64 -25.16 5.20
N PRO A 363 -4.73 -24.57 5.72
CA PRO A 363 -5.66 -25.31 6.54
C PRO A 363 -6.13 -26.54 5.77
N ALA A 364 -6.26 -27.68 6.46
CA ALA A 364 -6.87 -28.86 5.88
C ALA A 364 -8.24 -28.44 5.31
N ALA A 365 -8.54 -28.85 4.07
CA ALA A 365 -9.87 -28.64 3.51
C ALA A 365 -10.90 -29.15 4.53
N PRO A 366 -12.01 -28.42 4.78
CA PRO A 366 -13.04 -28.90 5.67
C PRO A 366 -13.41 -30.31 5.23
N ALA A 367 -13.29 -31.28 6.15
CA ALA A 367 -13.68 -32.65 5.86
C ALA A 367 -15.11 -32.60 5.33
N ASN A 368 -15.30 -32.98 4.07
CA ASN A 368 -16.63 -33.03 3.47
C ASN A 368 -17.52 -33.85 4.42
N SER A 369 -18.45 -33.17 5.09
CA SER A 369 -19.50 -33.82 5.86
C SER A 369 -20.33 -34.64 4.86
N ARG A 370 -20.05 -35.94 4.78
CA ARG A 370 -20.89 -36.91 4.09
C ARG A 370 -22.12 -37.20 4.91
#